data_AF-A0A2E9VMX0-F1
#
_entry.id   AF-A0A2E9VMX0-F1
#
_cell.length_a   1.000
_cell.length_b   1.000
_cell.length_c   1.000
_cell.angle_alpha   90.00
_cell.angle_beta   90.00
_cell.angle_gamma   90.00
#
_symmetry.space_group_name_H-M   'P 1'
#
loop_
_entity.id
_entity.type
_entity.pdbx_description
1 polymer ?
#
loop_
_entity_poly.entity_id
_entity_poly.type
_entity_poly.pdbx_seq_one_letter_code
_entity_poly.pdbx_strand_id
1 'polypeptide(L)'
;MKRRILPIYILLLISFGFISNAQGDEPFRPESGKFPTIEEAKAYRGELVFVDHVNRRGSLRLHVDGHFQEGHLHHFAMLPYGEIYYHGAPADLRDIPIGTVLYGLFYLPPDPDTSAVPNVKGNDKTAPPETHAILLEDGPSLCLRKEKAWKLKEVNINGSEGLLVASLDREDGGEGLGGEHQLTIDASTRIWRGRELLGLDDLISEDLWPASGKKEFDGQEIQLALTWHPRYLYQQFHISDLWLDEAAMNVAIERQRQRHIRHIHTRWMPARVDTIQYGEFGQATITATLFGGMDDSLYAEFKSGNGGKMAAAENTLRTWWPDHDGMDGRIISIEKTEDKPQLGSSGIQIQFEVSLILEGFRPGRIVRIRTQGWPNVKPPVEERVRSFEDRWPSPDIFN
;
A
#
# COMPACT_ATOMS: atom_id res chain seq x y z
N MET A 1 78.86 -24.73 -29.60
CA MET A 1 77.39 -24.78 -29.78
C MET A 1 76.73 -25.21 -28.46
N LYS A 2 76.34 -24.25 -27.61
CA LYS A 2 75.61 -24.54 -26.35
C LYS A 2 74.11 -24.39 -26.62
N ARG A 3 73.38 -25.51 -26.50
CA ARG A 3 71.92 -25.61 -26.68
C ARG A 3 71.20 -24.85 -25.57
N ARG A 4 70.32 -23.91 -25.94
CA ARG A 4 69.36 -23.26 -25.04
C ARG A 4 68.11 -24.14 -25.00
N ILE A 5 67.73 -24.58 -23.79
CA ILE A 5 66.49 -25.28 -23.49
C ILE A 5 65.45 -24.21 -23.16
N LEU A 6 64.33 -24.20 -23.88
CA LEU A 6 63.19 -23.31 -23.64
C LEU A 6 62.17 -24.08 -22.78
N PRO A 7 61.65 -23.53 -21.66
CA PRO A 7 60.65 -24.23 -20.87
C PRO A 7 59.26 -24.05 -21.50
N ILE A 8 58.58 -25.16 -21.75
CA ILE A 8 57.18 -25.23 -22.14
C ILE A 8 56.35 -25.10 -20.86
N TYR A 9 55.60 -24.01 -20.71
CA TYR A 9 54.59 -23.88 -19.66
C TYR A 9 53.29 -24.55 -20.14
N ILE A 10 52.92 -25.65 -19.50
CA ILE A 10 51.62 -26.31 -19.65
C ILE A 10 50.64 -25.56 -18.74
N LEU A 11 49.67 -24.87 -19.36
CA LEU A 11 48.57 -24.20 -18.66
C LEU A 11 47.50 -25.25 -18.34
N LEU A 12 47.38 -25.63 -17.07
CA LEU A 12 46.32 -26.53 -16.58
C LEU A 12 45.04 -25.71 -16.39
N LEU A 13 44.06 -25.88 -17.29
CA LEU A 13 42.72 -25.31 -17.14
C LEU A 13 41.95 -26.13 -16.09
N ILE A 14 41.77 -25.56 -14.90
CA ILE A 14 40.88 -26.08 -13.86
C ILE A 14 39.48 -25.55 -14.16
N SER A 15 38.61 -26.42 -14.70
CA SER A 15 37.18 -26.17 -14.83
C SER A 15 36.53 -26.25 -13.45
N PHE A 16 36.28 -25.09 -12.84
CA PHE A 16 35.35 -24.97 -11.71
C PHE A 16 33.94 -25.23 -12.23
N GLY A 17 33.43 -26.45 -12.02
CA GLY A 17 32.01 -26.73 -12.15
C GLY A 17 31.25 -26.00 -11.07
N PHE A 18 30.50 -24.97 -11.45
CA PHE A 18 29.45 -24.41 -10.58
C PHE A 18 28.38 -25.49 -10.41
N ILE A 19 28.39 -26.15 -9.27
CA ILE A 19 27.23 -26.91 -8.80
C ILE A 19 26.24 -25.86 -8.33
N SER A 20 25.30 -25.48 -9.21
CA SER A 20 24.10 -24.77 -8.79
C SER A 20 23.32 -25.72 -7.88
N ASN A 21 23.38 -25.47 -6.57
CA ASN A 21 22.39 -26.00 -5.65
C ASN A 21 21.04 -25.37 -6.02
N ALA A 22 20.27 -26.05 -6.86
CA ALA A 22 18.84 -25.81 -6.99
C ALA A 22 18.18 -26.31 -5.69
N GLN A 23 18.26 -25.48 -4.65
CA GLN A 23 17.43 -25.61 -3.48
C GLN A 23 16.03 -25.19 -3.96
N GLY A 24 15.07 -26.12 -3.97
CA GLY A 24 13.69 -25.77 -4.21
C GLY A 24 13.26 -24.86 -3.08
N ASP A 25 13.13 -23.55 -3.35
CA ASP A 25 12.76 -22.57 -2.35
C ASP A 25 11.38 -22.93 -1.79
N GLU A 26 11.32 -23.12 -0.46
CA GLU A 26 10.05 -23.12 0.23
C GLU A 26 9.38 -21.74 -0.01
N PRO A 27 8.07 -21.69 -0.31
CA PRO A 27 7.40 -20.43 -0.57
C PRO A 27 7.50 -19.47 0.62
N PHE A 28 8.00 -18.25 0.39
CA PHE A 28 8.28 -17.28 1.45
C PHE A 28 7.00 -16.84 2.20
N ARG A 29 7.07 -16.86 3.54
CA ARG A 29 6.06 -16.31 4.45
C ARG A 29 6.69 -15.27 5.37
N PRO A 30 6.05 -14.12 5.59
CA PRO A 30 6.54 -13.13 6.54
C PRO A 30 6.62 -13.73 7.95
N GLU A 31 7.76 -13.56 8.62
CA GLU A 31 7.92 -13.99 10.00
C GLU A 31 7.24 -13.03 10.97
N SER A 32 6.55 -13.58 11.97
CA SER A 32 5.95 -12.77 13.04
C SER A 32 7.02 -11.93 13.75
N GLY A 33 6.72 -10.65 13.96
CA GLY A 33 7.62 -9.74 14.65
C GLY A 33 8.78 -9.19 13.82
N LYS A 34 8.82 -9.44 12.50
CA LYS A 34 9.82 -8.87 11.57
C LYS A 34 9.15 -8.12 10.42
N PHE A 35 9.88 -7.19 9.82
CA PHE A 35 9.49 -6.60 8.54
C PHE A 35 10.06 -7.48 7.42
N PRO A 36 9.25 -7.92 6.44
CA PRO A 36 9.71 -8.76 5.34
C PRO A 36 10.44 -7.93 4.27
N THR A 37 11.35 -8.58 3.55
CA THR A 37 12.05 -8.01 2.39
C THR A 37 11.11 -7.91 1.20
N ILE A 38 11.19 -6.80 0.45
CA ILE A 38 10.27 -6.51 -0.66
C ILE A 38 10.48 -7.43 -1.86
N GLU A 39 11.69 -7.99 -2.01
CA GLU A 39 12.09 -8.88 -3.10
C GLU A 39 11.27 -10.18 -3.12
N GLU A 40 10.76 -10.60 -1.97
CA GLU A 40 9.94 -11.80 -1.82
C GLU A 40 8.46 -11.56 -2.14
N ALA A 41 8.05 -10.29 -2.28
CA ALA A 41 6.66 -9.95 -2.56
C ALA A 41 6.31 -10.21 -4.03
N LYS A 42 5.07 -10.66 -4.26
CA LYS A 42 4.50 -10.81 -5.60
C LYS A 42 3.65 -9.59 -5.95
N ALA A 43 3.90 -9.04 -7.13
CA ALA A 43 3.16 -7.90 -7.64
C ALA A 43 1.88 -8.36 -8.35
N TYR A 44 0.74 -7.84 -7.92
CA TYR A 44 -0.53 -8.00 -8.62
C TYR A 44 -1.18 -6.66 -8.90
N ARG A 45 -2.04 -6.65 -9.92
CA ARG A 45 -2.87 -5.50 -10.25
C ARG A 45 -4.29 -5.97 -10.53
N GLY A 46 -5.26 -5.17 -10.12
CA GLY A 46 -6.66 -5.52 -10.29
C GLY A 46 -7.60 -4.42 -9.84
N GLU A 47 -8.88 -4.58 -10.13
CA GLU A 47 -9.91 -3.67 -9.64
C GLU A 47 -10.39 -4.08 -8.26
N LEU A 48 -10.51 -3.08 -7.38
CA LEU A 48 -11.13 -3.25 -6.08
C LEU A 48 -12.63 -3.48 -6.23
N VAL A 49 -13.12 -4.66 -5.85
CA VAL A 49 -14.55 -5.03 -5.98
C VAL A 49 -15.27 -5.18 -4.64
N PHE A 50 -14.52 -5.34 -3.54
CA PHE A 50 -15.06 -5.50 -2.20
C PHE A 50 -14.09 -4.93 -1.16
N VAL A 51 -14.64 -4.28 -0.12
CA VAL A 51 -13.87 -3.65 0.96
C VAL A 51 -14.53 -3.93 2.31
N ASP A 52 -13.76 -4.54 3.21
CA ASP A 52 -13.98 -4.54 4.66
C ASP A 52 -12.84 -3.74 5.30
N HIS A 53 -13.02 -2.42 5.30
CA HIS A 53 -12.00 -1.47 5.79
C HIS A 53 -11.77 -1.61 7.30
N VAL A 54 -12.76 -2.08 8.05
CA VAL A 54 -12.66 -2.30 9.51
C VAL A 54 -11.61 -3.37 9.80
N ASN A 55 -11.64 -4.48 9.05
CA ASN A 55 -10.68 -5.58 9.21
C ASN A 55 -9.51 -5.50 8.22
N ARG A 56 -9.35 -4.34 7.55
CA ARG A 56 -8.29 -4.07 6.56
C ARG A 56 -8.15 -5.19 5.52
N ARG A 57 -9.26 -5.61 4.91
CA ARG A 57 -9.29 -6.69 3.90
C ARG A 57 -10.25 -6.36 2.76
N GLY A 58 -10.12 -7.05 1.63
CA GLY A 58 -10.92 -6.79 0.45
C GLY A 58 -10.77 -7.85 -0.62
N SER A 59 -11.28 -7.55 -1.82
CA SER A 59 -11.13 -8.42 -2.98
C SER A 59 -10.73 -7.62 -4.21
N LEU A 60 -9.76 -8.14 -4.96
CA LEU A 60 -9.37 -7.64 -6.27
C LEU A 60 -9.86 -8.59 -7.37
N ARG A 61 -10.37 -8.00 -8.45
CA ARG A 61 -10.46 -8.70 -9.74
C ARG A 61 -9.15 -8.49 -10.48
N LEU A 62 -8.30 -9.52 -10.50
CA LEU A 62 -6.97 -9.41 -11.10
C LEU A 62 -7.05 -9.24 -12.62
N HIS A 63 -6.16 -8.41 -13.14
CA HIS A 63 -5.97 -8.28 -14.58
C HIS A 63 -5.08 -9.43 -15.08
N VAL A 64 -5.72 -10.49 -15.55
CA VAL A 64 -5.05 -11.67 -16.12
C VAL A 64 -5.48 -11.86 -17.57
N ASP A 65 -4.49 -11.96 -18.47
CA ASP A 65 -4.74 -12.21 -19.89
C ASP A 65 -5.48 -13.53 -20.09
N GLY A 66 -6.60 -13.46 -20.80
CA GLY A 66 -7.47 -14.59 -21.13
C GLY A 66 -8.52 -14.93 -20.08
N HIS A 67 -8.54 -14.28 -18.91
CA HIS A 67 -9.34 -14.72 -17.74
C HIS A 67 -10.22 -13.63 -17.12
N PHE A 68 -10.54 -12.58 -17.86
CA PHE A 68 -11.17 -11.37 -17.33
C PHE A 68 -12.61 -11.54 -16.80
N GLN A 69 -13.47 -12.32 -17.48
CA GLN A 69 -14.90 -12.41 -17.13
C GLN A 69 -15.24 -13.57 -16.18
N GLU A 70 -14.34 -14.54 -16.03
CA GLU A 70 -14.62 -15.84 -15.41
C GLU A 70 -13.63 -16.20 -14.29
N GLY A 71 -12.72 -15.29 -13.95
CA GLY A 71 -11.74 -15.48 -12.88
C GLY A 71 -12.35 -15.41 -11.48
N HIS A 72 -11.78 -16.18 -10.55
CA HIS A 72 -12.07 -16.02 -9.13
C HIS A 72 -11.55 -14.66 -8.64
N LEU A 73 -12.15 -14.14 -7.58
CA LEU A 73 -11.65 -12.93 -6.93
C LEU A 73 -10.41 -13.26 -6.11
N HIS A 74 -9.41 -12.39 -6.18
CA HIS A 74 -8.25 -12.45 -5.32
C HIS A 74 -8.56 -11.71 -4.00
N HIS A 75 -8.88 -12.47 -2.96
CA HIS A 75 -9.12 -11.93 -1.63
C HIS A 75 -7.81 -11.56 -0.96
N PHE A 76 -7.76 -10.40 -0.30
CA PHE A 76 -6.56 -9.94 0.37
C PHE A 76 -6.84 -9.42 1.78
N ALA A 77 -5.87 -9.57 2.67
CA ALA A 77 -5.79 -8.87 3.94
C ALA A 77 -4.53 -7.99 3.96
N MET A 78 -4.60 -6.80 4.53
CA MET A 78 -3.41 -5.99 4.78
C MET A 78 -2.62 -6.60 5.92
N LEU A 79 -1.29 -6.65 5.77
CA LEU A 79 -0.41 -6.82 6.91
C LEU A 79 -0.62 -5.65 7.90
N PRO A 80 -0.35 -5.84 9.20
CA PRO A 80 -0.52 -4.77 10.19
C PRO A 80 0.31 -3.52 9.87
N TYR A 81 1.51 -3.74 9.34
CA TYR A 81 2.43 -2.72 8.87
C TYR A 81 2.31 -2.49 7.35
N GLY A 82 1.25 -2.98 6.70
CA GLY A 82 1.00 -2.75 5.29
C GLY A 82 0.61 -1.30 5.01
N GLU A 83 1.24 -0.72 4.00
CA GLU A 83 1.06 0.67 3.59
C GLU A 83 0.02 0.78 2.49
N ILE A 84 -0.76 1.88 2.51
CA ILE A 84 -1.80 2.15 1.53
C ILE A 84 -1.61 3.59 1.04
N TYR A 85 -1.59 3.78 -0.28
CA TYR A 85 -1.52 5.10 -0.89
C TYR A 85 -2.68 5.29 -1.86
N TYR A 86 -3.25 6.48 -1.84
CA TYR A 86 -4.31 6.89 -2.76
C TYR A 86 -4.05 8.33 -3.17
N HIS A 87 -4.20 8.65 -4.46
CA HIS A 87 -3.95 10.00 -4.97
C HIS A 87 -2.59 10.59 -4.53
N GLY A 88 -1.54 9.77 -4.45
CA GLY A 88 -0.19 10.19 -4.11
C GLY A 88 0.08 10.46 -2.62
N ALA A 89 -0.84 10.13 -1.72
CA ALA A 89 -0.66 10.31 -0.28
C ALA A 89 -1.08 9.07 0.51
N PRO A 90 -0.58 8.90 1.75
CA PRO A 90 -1.05 7.87 2.67
C PRO A 90 -2.57 7.81 2.81
N ALA A 91 -3.12 6.61 2.96
CA ALA A 91 -4.56 6.36 2.97
C ALA A 91 -4.96 5.19 3.88
N ASP A 92 -6.26 5.09 4.13
CA ASP A 92 -6.90 3.88 4.65
C ASP A 92 -7.77 3.24 3.56
N LEU A 93 -8.07 1.93 3.65
CA LEU A 93 -8.90 1.24 2.64
C LEU A 93 -10.26 1.90 2.41
N ARG A 94 -10.82 2.56 3.44
CA ARG A 94 -12.09 3.28 3.33
C ARG A 94 -12.04 4.49 2.37
N ASP A 95 -10.85 5.00 2.10
CA ASP A 95 -10.66 6.19 1.27
C ASP A 95 -10.70 5.84 -0.22
N ILE A 96 -10.51 4.56 -0.56
CA ILE A 96 -10.42 4.06 -1.93
C ILE A 96 -11.81 3.64 -2.43
N PRO A 97 -12.33 4.26 -3.50
CA PRO A 97 -13.57 3.83 -4.12
C PRO A 97 -13.50 2.40 -4.68
N ILE A 98 -14.61 1.68 -4.58
CA ILE A 98 -14.80 0.44 -5.36
C ILE A 98 -14.73 0.79 -6.86
N GLY A 99 -14.12 -0.07 -7.65
CA GLY A 99 -13.85 0.15 -9.07
C GLY A 99 -12.42 0.63 -9.35
N THR A 100 -11.72 1.20 -8.36
CA THR A 100 -10.35 1.67 -8.55
C THR A 100 -9.41 0.51 -8.91
N VAL A 101 -8.63 0.70 -9.96
CA VAL A 101 -7.52 -0.20 -10.31
C VAL A 101 -6.37 0.06 -9.35
N LEU A 102 -6.05 -0.96 -8.55
CA LEU A 102 -4.97 -0.97 -7.58
C LEU A 102 -3.80 -1.82 -8.06
N TYR A 103 -2.63 -1.44 -7.58
CA TYR A 103 -1.37 -2.15 -7.70
C TYR A 103 -0.91 -2.51 -6.30
N GLY A 104 -0.53 -3.77 -6.09
CA GLY A 104 -0.16 -4.24 -4.78
C GLY A 104 1.01 -5.20 -4.79
N LEU A 105 1.65 -5.28 -3.63
CA LEU A 105 2.70 -6.23 -3.32
C LEU A 105 2.20 -7.15 -2.22
N PHE A 106 2.26 -8.45 -2.46
CA PHE A 106 1.62 -9.46 -1.63
C PHE A 106 2.59 -10.56 -1.24
N TYR A 107 2.40 -11.10 -0.06
CA TYR A 107 3.05 -12.31 0.42
C TYR A 107 2.03 -13.41 0.66
N LEU A 108 2.52 -14.63 0.84
CA LEU A 108 1.73 -15.70 1.43
C LEU A 108 1.27 -15.32 2.85
N PRO A 109 0.15 -15.92 3.32
CA PRO A 109 -0.32 -15.69 4.67
C PRO A 109 0.79 -15.95 5.70
N PRO A 110 1.09 -15.00 6.61
CA PRO A 110 2.08 -15.23 7.67
C PRO A 110 1.75 -16.48 8.49
N ASP A 111 0.48 -16.66 8.81
CA ASP A 111 -0.08 -17.84 9.45
C ASP A 111 -1.37 -18.27 8.73
N PRO A 112 -1.35 -19.38 7.98
CA PRO A 112 -2.53 -19.90 7.30
C PRO A 112 -3.70 -20.23 8.23
N ASP A 113 -3.44 -20.68 9.46
CA ASP A 113 -4.49 -21.17 10.36
C ASP A 113 -5.34 -20.02 10.92
N THR A 114 -4.77 -18.82 10.94
CA THR A 114 -5.41 -17.61 11.47
C THR A 114 -5.66 -16.53 10.40
N SER A 115 -5.56 -16.90 9.12
CA SER A 115 -5.77 -15.99 7.98
C SER A 115 -7.19 -15.38 8.00
N ALA A 116 -7.25 -14.06 7.82
CA ALA A 116 -8.50 -13.30 7.73
C ALA A 116 -9.20 -13.40 6.36
N VAL A 117 -8.58 -14.11 5.41
CA VAL A 117 -9.07 -14.35 4.05
C VAL A 117 -8.88 -15.83 3.68
N PRO A 118 -9.65 -16.38 2.73
CA PRO A 118 -9.51 -17.78 2.33
C PRO A 118 -8.08 -18.12 1.88
N ASN A 119 -7.56 -19.24 2.37
CA ASN A 119 -6.29 -19.78 1.88
C ASN A 119 -6.49 -20.40 0.50
N VAL A 120 -5.85 -19.85 -0.52
CA VAL A 120 -5.91 -20.42 -1.87
C VAL A 120 -4.84 -21.49 -2.05
N LYS A 121 -5.21 -22.57 -2.75
CA LYS A 121 -4.31 -23.67 -3.12
C LYS A 121 -4.29 -23.83 -4.64
N GLY A 122 -3.13 -24.16 -5.19
CA GLY A 122 -2.96 -24.42 -6.62
C GLY A 122 -2.46 -23.21 -7.41
N ASN A 123 -2.62 -23.28 -8.73
CA ASN A 123 -1.97 -22.36 -9.68
C ASN A 123 -2.99 -21.49 -10.44
N ASP A 124 -4.13 -21.17 -9.81
CA ASP A 124 -5.10 -20.25 -10.40
C ASP A 124 -4.48 -18.86 -10.48
N LYS A 125 -4.26 -18.39 -11.71
CA LYS A 125 -3.65 -17.08 -11.97
C LYS A 125 -4.54 -15.91 -11.53
N THR A 126 -5.85 -16.14 -11.43
CA THR A 126 -6.84 -15.11 -11.05
C THR A 126 -7.01 -14.98 -9.54
N ALA A 127 -6.65 -16.02 -8.79
CA ALA A 127 -6.64 -16.05 -7.33
C ALA A 127 -5.32 -16.69 -6.83
N PRO A 128 -4.18 -15.99 -6.94
CA PRO A 128 -2.91 -16.50 -6.44
C PRO A 128 -2.92 -16.66 -4.90
N PRO A 129 -2.05 -17.53 -4.35
CA PRO A 129 -2.00 -17.83 -2.92
C PRO A 129 -1.41 -16.69 -2.05
N GLU A 130 -0.74 -15.71 -2.64
CA GLU A 130 -0.19 -14.55 -1.95
C GLU A 130 -1.28 -13.53 -1.63
N THR A 131 -1.97 -13.72 -0.51
CA THR A 131 -3.16 -12.95 -0.12
C THR A 131 -2.89 -11.85 0.90
N HIS A 132 -1.65 -11.64 1.35
CA HIS A 132 -1.32 -10.68 2.41
C HIS A 132 -0.53 -9.49 1.89
N ALA A 133 -1.20 -8.35 1.77
CA ALA A 133 -0.64 -7.14 1.15
C ALA A 133 0.28 -6.37 2.09
N ILE A 134 1.48 -6.03 1.62
CA ILE A 134 2.38 -5.05 2.24
C ILE A 134 2.21 -3.65 1.64
N LEU A 135 1.78 -3.57 0.37
CA LEU A 135 1.50 -2.32 -0.32
C LEU A 135 0.20 -2.46 -1.09
N LEU A 136 -0.64 -1.43 -1.03
CA LEU A 136 -1.68 -1.17 -2.01
C LEU A 136 -1.64 0.30 -2.42
N GLU A 137 -1.63 0.55 -3.72
CA GLU A 137 -1.63 1.91 -4.24
C GLU A 137 -2.40 2.03 -5.55
N ASP A 138 -2.97 3.21 -5.82
CA ASP A 138 -3.60 3.50 -7.10
C ASP A 138 -2.59 3.90 -8.19
N GLY A 139 -3.07 4.06 -9.42
CA GLY A 139 -2.24 4.45 -10.56
C GLY A 139 -1.41 5.72 -10.33
N PRO A 140 -2.02 6.84 -9.91
CA PRO A 140 -1.28 8.07 -9.58
C PRO A 140 -0.22 7.87 -8.51
N SER A 141 -0.52 7.16 -7.42
CA SER A 141 0.46 6.90 -6.35
C SER A 141 1.65 6.08 -6.85
N LEU A 142 1.40 5.01 -7.61
CA LEU A 142 2.46 4.21 -8.23
C LEU A 142 3.32 5.05 -9.19
N CYS A 143 2.69 5.88 -10.01
CA CYS A 143 3.38 6.79 -10.92
C CYS A 143 4.29 7.75 -10.15
N LEU A 144 3.78 8.42 -9.12
CA LEU A 144 4.55 9.35 -8.30
C LEU A 144 5.71 8.65 -7.57
N ARG A 145 5.47 7.47 -6.99
CA ARG A 145 6.51 6.66 -6.31
C ARG A 145 7.64 6.23 -7.26
N LYS A 146 7.33 6.04 -8.54
CA LYS A 146 8.31 5.67 -9.58
C LYS A 146 8.81 6.89 -10.39
N GLU A 147 8.46 8.10 -9.98
CA GLU A 147 8.82 9.36 -10.68
C GLU A 147 8.39 9.35 -12.16
N LYS A 148 7.17 8.88 -12.43
CA LYS A 148 6.59 8.77 -13.77
C LYS A 148 5.31 9.61 -13.90
N ALA A 149 5.05 10.02 -15.14
CA ALA A 149 3.80 10.63 -15.57
C ALA A 149 3.38 10.05 -16.91
N TRP A 150 2.08 9.98 -17.14
CA TRP A 150 1.53 9.57 -18.44
C TRP A 150 1.68 10.70 -19.43
N LYS A 151 1.98 10.37 -20.70
CA LYS A 151 2.01 11.33 -21.80
C LYS A 151 0.71 11.23 -22.58
N LEU A 152 -0.11 12.28 -22.51
CA LEU A 152 -1.31 12.44 -23.31
C LEU A 152 -0.93 12.68 -24.78
N LYS A 153 -1.44 11.86 -25.67
CA LYS A 153 -1.19 11.95 -27.12
C LYS A 153 -2.38 12.47 -27.89
N GLU A 154 -3.56 11.96 -27.58
CA GLU A 154 -4.75 12.23 -28.37
C GLU A 154 -6.00 12.18 -27.51
N VAL A 155 -6.98 13.02 -27.86
CA VAL A 155 -8.38 12.81 -27.51
C VAL A 155 -9.25 12.81 -28.77
N ASN A 156 -10.19 11.87 -28.83
CA ASN A 156 -11.24 11.82 -29.85
C ASN A 156 -12.61 11.84 -29.17
N ILE A 157 -13.37 12.91 -29.37
CA ILE A 157 -14.67 13.15 -28.73
C ILE A 157 -15.80 12.83 -29.71
N ASN A 158 -16.83 12.15 -29.21
CA ASN A 158 -18.08 11.90 -29.93
C ASN A 158 -19.28 12.14 -29.01
N GLY A 159 -19.76 13.38 -28.97
CA GLY A 159 -20.82 13.79 -28.06
C GLY A 159 -20.31 13.79 -26.62
N SER A 160 -20.96 13.03 -25.74
CA SER A 160 -20.64 12.95 -24.30
C SER A 160 -19.63 11.85 -23.94
N GLU A 161 -19.12 11.13 -24.94
CA GLU A 161 -18.14 10.06 -24.77
C GLU A 161 -16.88 10.38 -25.57
N GLY A 162 -15.75 9.80 -25.16
CA GLY A 162 -14.49 9.97 -25.87
C GLY A 162 -13.51 8.83 -25.65
N LEU A 163 -12.49 8.83 -26.49
CA LEU A 163 -11.32 7.96 -26.39
C LEU A 163 -10.09 8.83 -26.21
N LEU A 164 -9.31 8.52 -25.19
CA LEU A 164 -8.05 9.17 -24.85
C LEU A 164 -6.91 8.19 -25.09
N VAL A 165 -5.86 8.62 -25.80
CA VAL A 165 -4.64 7.84 -26.00
C VAL A 165 -3.54 8.43 -25.13
N ALA A 166 -2.98 7.61 -24.24
CA ALA A 166 -1.87 7.99 -23.38
C ALA A 166 -0.81 6.89 -23.33
N SER A 167 0.44 7.29 -23.14
CA SER A 167 1.55 6.35 -22.98
C SER A 167 2.33 6.57 -21.69
N LEU A 168 2.70 5.50 -21.02
CA LEU A 168 3.59 5.53 -19.86
C LEU A 168 4.88 4.79 -20.17
N ASP A 169 6.01 5.47 -20.00
CA ASP A 169 7.33 4.86 -20.16
C ASP A 169 7.66 3.97 -18.95
N ARG A 170 7.52 2.67 -19.14
CA ARG A 170 7.78 1.62 -18.14
C ARG A 170 8.30 0.39 -18.86
N GLU A 171 9.35 -0.22 -18.30
CA GLU A 171 9.94 -1.43 -18.84
C GLU A 171 8.93 -2.59 -18.90
N ASP A 172 9.07 -3.46 -19.90
CA ASP A 172 8.26 -4.66 -20.01
C ASP A 172 8.45 -5.54 -18.77
N GLY A 173 7.34 -5.91 -18.12
CA GLY A 173 7.37 -6.65 -16.85
C GLY A 173 7.63 -5.80 -15.61
N GLY A 174 7.77 -4.47 -15.76
CA GLY A 174 7.81 -3.54 -14.63
C GLY A 174 6.49 -3.50 -13.83
N GLU A 175 6.56 -2.95 -12.61
CA GLU A 175 5.38 -2.82 -11.73
C GLU A 175 4.29 -1.94 -12.38
N GLY A 176 3.17 -2.54 -12.75
CA GLY A 176 1.95 -1.85 -13.18
C GLY A 176 1.72 -1.76 -14.70
N LEU A 177 0.82 -0.87 -15.16
CA LEU A 177 0.56 -0.66 -16.59
C LEU A 177 1.70 0.14 -17.23
N GLY A 178 2.09 -0.19 -18.46
CA GLY A 178 3.12 0.51 -19.24
C GLY A 178 2.79 0.49 -20.72
N GLY A 179 3.48 1.29 -21.53
CA GLY A 179 3.21 1.41 -22.96
C GLY A 179 2.04 2.34 -23.29
N GLU A 180 1.54 2.25 -24.52
CA GLU A 180 0.42 3.06 -25.02
C GLU A 180 -0.92 2.35 -24.79
N HIS A 181 -1.90 3.10 -24.28
CA HIS A 181 -3.25 2.61 -24.00
C HIS A 181 -4.28 3.56 -24.58
N GLN A 182 -5.34 2.96 -25.13
CA GLN A 182 -6.57 3.67 -25.46
C GLN A 182 -7.55 3.49 -24.30
N LEU A 183 -7.99 4.62 -23.75
CA LEU A 183 -8.75 4.70 -22.52
C LEU A 183 -10.08 5.42 -22.79
N THR A 184 -11.16 4.97 -22.18
CA THR A 184 -12.46 5.62 -22.34
C THR A 184 -12.63 6.78 -21.35
N ILE A 185 -13.33 7.82 -21.79
CA ILE A 185 -13.79 8.95 -20.98
C ILE A 185 -15.26 9.23 -21.30
N ASP A 186 -16.00 9.75 -20.34
CA ASP A 186 -17.38 10.18 -20.53
C ASP A 186 -17.73 11.31 -19.55
N ALA A 187 -18.98 11.79 -19.59
CA ALA A 187 -19.45 12.88 -18.75
C ALA A 187 -19.27 12.67 -17.23
N SER A 188 -18.96 11.45 -16.76
CA SER A 188 -18.64 11.16 -15.37
C SER A 188 -17.15 11.29 -15.02
N THR A 189 -16.27 11.36 -16.02
CA THR A 189 -14.83 11.55 -15.83
C THR A 189 -14.57 12.91 -15.16
N ARG A 190 -13.93 12.88 -13.99
CA ARG A 190 -13.53 14.08 -13.24
C ARG A 190 -12.23 14.63 -13.80
N ILE A 191 -12.25 15.85 -14.33
CA ILE A 191 -11.06 16.46 -14.91
C ILE A 191 -10.58 17.56 -13.98
N TRP A 192 -9.30 17.54 -13.62
CA TRP A 192 -8.69 18.47 -12.70
C TRP A 192 -7.62 19.32 -13.41
N ARG A 193 -7.75 20.63 -13.29
CA ARG A 193 -6.80 21.63 -13.82
C ARG A 193 -6.53 22.68 -12.76
N GLY A 194 -5.27 22.85 -12.35
CA GLY A 194 -4.92 23.75 -11.25
C GLY A 194 -5.69 23.44 -9.95
N ARG A 195 -6.72 24.23 -9.64
CA ARG A 195 -7.60 24.03 -8.47
C ARG A 195 -9.05 23.71 -8.83
N GLU A 196 -9.34 23.61 -10.12
CA GLU A 196 -10.67 23.42 -10.67
C GLU A 196 -11.00 21.93 -10.78
N LEU A 197 -12.27 21.61 -10.56
CA LEU A 197 -12.87 20.33 -10.94
C LEU A 197 -13.83 20.63 -12.09
N LEU A 198 -13.53 20.05 -13.24
CA LEU A 198 -14.15 20.28 -14.53
C LEU A 198 -14.76 18.96 -15.06
N GLY A 199 -15.71 19.09 -15.97
CA GLY A 199 -16.16 18.03 -16.86
C GLY A 199 -15.66 18.24 -18.29
N LEU A 200 -16.05 17.32 -19.17
CA LEU A 200 -15.79 17.43 -20.61
C LEU A 200 -16.39 18.72 -21.20
N ASP A 201 -17.62 19.06 -20.82
CA ASP A 201 -18.34 20.23 -21.34
C ASP A 201 -17.60 21.54 -21.02
N ASP A 202 -16.96 21.63 -19.86
CA ASP A 202 -16.16 22.81 -19.50
C ASP A 202 -14.98 22.98 -20.46
N LEU A 203 -14.22 21.91 -20.71
CA LEU A 203 -13.10 21.93 -21.65
C LEU A 203 -13.53 22.22 -23.10
N ILE A 204 -14.72 21.77 -23.50
CA ILE A 204 -15.29 22.07 -24.81
C ILE A 204 -15.71 23.53 -24.89
N SER A 205 -16.37 24.06 -23.84
CA SER A 205 -16.85 25.44 -23.80
C SER A 205 -15.73 26.48 -23.80
N GLU A 206 -14.55 26.10 -23.30
CA GLU A 206 -13.33 26.92 -23.32
C GLU A 206 -12.49 26.74 -24.60
N ASP A 207 -13.00 26.03 -25.62
CA ASP A 207 -12.30 25.69 -26.86
C ASP A 207 -10.96 24.95 -26.64
N LEU A 208 -10.79 24.31 -25.48
CA LEU A 208 -9.59 23.52 -25.18
C LEU A 208 -9.70 22.14 -25.81
N TRP A 209 -10.86 21.50 -25.75
CA TRP A 209 -11.11 20.20 -26.37
C TRP A 209 -12.19 20.34 -27.44
N PRO A 210 -12.16 19.51 -28.51
CA PRO A 210 -13.15 19.63 -29.57
C PRO A 210 -14.52 19.12 -29.10
N ALA A 211 -15.60 19.81 -29.51
CA ALA A 211 -16.97 19.33 -29.30
C ALA A 211 -17.26 17.99 -30.03
N SER A 212 -16.51 17.71 -31.11
CA SER A 212 -16.53 16.46 -31.83
C SER A 212 -15.24 16.30 -32.66
N GLY A 213 -14.77 15.08 -32.78
CA GLY A 213 -13.58 14.73 -33.53
C GLY A 213 -12.31 14.76 -32.68
N LYS A 214 -11.17 14.84 -33.36
CA LYS A 214 -9.86 14.51 -32.82
C LYS A 214 -9.03 15.76 -32.52
N LYS A 215 -8.33 15.74 -31.38
CA LYS A 215 -7.28 16.68 -31.01
C LYS A 215 -6.02 15.92 -30.58
N GLU A 216 -4.89 16.31 -31.15
CA GLU A 216 -3.57 15.81 -30.80
C GLU A 216 -2.94 16.67 -29.68
N PHE A 217 -2.08 16.06 -28.88
CA PHE A 217 -1.29 16.65 -27.82
C PHE A 217 0.18 16.27 -28.00
N ASP A 218 1.08 17.22 -27.71
CA ASP A 218 2.53 17.00 -27.82
C ASP A 218 3.10 16.31 -26.58
N GLY A 219 2.47 15.22 -26.15
CA GLY A 219 2.93 14.42 -25.01
C GLY A 219 2.79 15.11 -23.65
N GLN A 220 1.74 15.92 -23.46
CA GLN A 220 1.45 16.59 -22.19
C GLN A 220 1.47 15.59 -21.02
N GLU A 221 2.19 15.92 -19.96
CA GLU A 221 2.22 15.09 -18.76
C GLU A 221 0.92 15.19 -17.98
N ILE A 222 0.33 14.04 -17.69
CA ILE A 222 -0.92 13.89 -16.93
C ILE A 222 -0.78 12.77 -15.90
N GLN A 223 -1.65 12.80 -14.90
CA GLN A 223 -1.93 11.63 -14.05
C GLN A 223 -3.36 11.17 -14.29
N LEU A 224 -3.59 9.86 -14.14
CA LEU A 224 -4.90 9.26 -14.39
C LEU A 224 -5.23 8.20 -13.34
N ALA A 225 -6.46 8.22 -12.85
CA ALA A 225 -7.05 7.15 -12.05
C ALA A 225 -7.89 6.27 -12.97
N LEU A 226 -7.64 4.96 -12.91
CA LEU A 226 -8.30 3.98 -13.75
C LEU A 226 -9.33 3.18 -12.99
N THR A 227 -10.40 2.88 -13.71
CA THR A 227 -11.42 1.89 -13.38
C THR A 227 -11.59 0.96 -14.59
N TRP A 228 -12.29 -0.15 -14.45
CA TRP A 228 -12.68 -0.91 -15.63
C TRP A 228 -13.75 -0.16 -16.42
N HIS A 229 -13.81 -0.45 -17.71
CA HIS A 229 -14.87 0.08 -18.54
C HIS A 229 -16.24 -0.22 -17.90
N PRO A 230 -17.12 0.78 -17.71
CA PRO A 230 -18.45 0.60 -17.12
C PRO A 230 -19.35 -0.46 -17.78
N ARG A 231 -19.08 -0.80 -19.05
CA ARG A 231 -19.79 -1.85 -19.81
C ARG A 231 -19.15 -3.23 -19.65
N TYR A 232 -18.13 -3.34 -18.79
CA TYR A 232 -17.37 -4.56 -18.55
C TYR A 232 -16.76 -5.16 -19.82
N LEU A 233 -16.26 -4.28 -20.70
CA LEU A 233 -15.59 -4.69 -21.93
C LEU A 233 -14.19 -5.22 -21.65
N TYR A 234 -13.85 -6.29 -22.35
CA TYR A 234 -12.63 -7.05 -22.13
C TYR A 234 -11.37 -6.19 -22.32
N GLN A 235 -10.53 -6.11 -21.27
CA GLN A 235 -9.25 -5.36 -21.27
C GLN A 235 -9.38 -3.86 -21.63
N GLN A 236 -10.55 -3.26 -21.39
CA GLN A 236 -10.75 -1.83 -21.60
C GLN A 236 -10.88 -1.10 -20.27
N PHE A 237 -10.10 -0.03 -20.13
CA PHE A 237 -10.12 0.83 -18.96
C PHE A 237 -10.93 2.11 -19.22
N HIS A 238 -11.41 2.68 -18.12
CA HIS A 238 -12.06 3.97 -18.07
C HIS A 238 -11.34 4.88 -17.10
N ILE A 239 -11.18 6.14 -17.48
CA ILE A 239 -10.56 7.15 -16.63
C ILE A 239 -11.64 7.75 -15.73
N SER A 240 -11.54 7.51 -14.42
CA SER A 240 -12.41 8.16 -13.45
C SER A 240 -11.97 9.58 -13.14
N ASP A 241 -10.65 9.80 -13.12
CA ASP A 241 -10.03 11.08 -12.83
C ASP A 241 -8.84 11.32 -13.73
N LEU A 242 -8.76 12.55 -14.24
CA LEU A 242 -7.69 13.03 -15.08
C LEU A 242 -7.12 14.32 -14.46
N TRP A 243 -5.86 14.30 -14.04
CA TRP A 243 -5.15 15.50 -13.60
C TRP A 243 -4.28 16.00 -14.75
N LEU A 244 -4.60 17.20 -15.26
CA LEU A 244 -3.96 17.78 -16.44
C LEU A 244 -2.63 18.48 -16.13
N ASP A 245 -2.34 18.74 -14.87
CA ASP A 245 -1.15 19.45 -14.42
C ASP A 245 -0.74 19.10 -12.98
N GLU A 246 0.48 19.48 -12.61
CA GLU A 246 1.05 19.22 -11.28
C GLU A 246 0.25 19.89 -10.16
N ALA A 247 -0.27 21.10 -10.40
CA ALA A 247 -1.04 21.82 -9.39
C ALA A 247 -2.34 21.07 -9.05
N ALA A 248 -3.00 20.50 -10.05
CA ALA A 248 -4.16 19.64 -9.87
C ALA A 248 -3.83 18.39 -9.04
N MET A 249 -2.70 17.73 -9.33
CA MET A 249 -2.26 16.55 -8.57
C MET A 249 -1.93 16.93 -7.11
N ASN A 250 -1.25 18.06 -6.89
CA ASN A 250 -0.94 18.58 -5.55
C ASN A 250 -2.20 18.86 -4.71
N VAL A 251 -3.29 19.32 -5.32
CA VAL A 251 -4.59 19.47 -4.64
C VAL A 251 -5.16 18.13 -4.19
N ALA A 252 -5.05 17.09 -5.03
CA ALA A 252 -5.50 15.74 -4.69
C ALA A 252 -4.65 15.13 -3.56
N ILE A 253 -3.32 15.25 -3.65
CA ILE A 253 -2.36 14.80 -2.63
C ILE A 253 -2.69 15.43 -1.28
N GLU A 254 -2.80 16.76 -1.20
CA GLU A 254 -3.03 17.44 0.08
C GLU A 254 -4.38 17.07 0.69
N ARG A 255 -5.43 16.89 -0.12
CA ARG A 255 -6.74 16.46 0.39
C ARG A 255 -6.70 15.06 0.98
N GLN A 256 -6.03 14.11 0.33
CA GLN A 256 -5.91 12.75 0.84
C GLN A 256 -4.98 12.69 2.07
N ARG A 257 -3.86 13.41 2.02
CA ARG A 257 -2.92 13.59 3.14
C ARG A 257 -3.64 14.08 4.41
N GLN A 258 -4.44 15.15 4.33
CA GLN A 258 -5.17 15.69 5.49
C GLN A 258 -6.24 14.71 6.03
N ARG A 259 -6.88 13.92 5.16
CA ARG A 259 -7.81 12.87 5.60
C ARG A 259 -7.09 11.81 6.43
N HIS A 260 -5.94 11.35 5.95
CA HIS A 260 -5.16 10.33 6.65
C HIS A 260 -4.54 10.84 7.95
N ILE A 261 -4.01 12.07 7.98
CA ILE A 261 -3.52 12.71 9.22
C ILE A 261 -4.62 12.70 10.30
N ARG A 262 -5.83 13.13 9.94
CA ARG A 262 -6.99 13.08 10.86
C ARG A 262 -7.33 11.63 11.29
N HIS A 263 -7.22 10.67 10.38
CA HIS A 263 -7.44 9.26 10.70
C HIS A 263 -6.45 8.78 11.77
N ILE A 264 -5.15 9.03 11.58
CA ILE A 264 -4.10 8.62 12.52
C ILE A 264 -4.18 9.37 13.85
N HIS A 265 -4.48 10.66 13.87
CA HIS A 265 -4.70 11.39 15.12
C HIS A 265 -5.84 10.79 15.96
N THR A 266 -6.88 10.25 15.32
CA THR A 266 -8.05 9.70 16.02
C THR A 266 -7.96 8.20 16.31
N ARG A 267 -7.10 7.44 15.61
CA ARG A 267 -6.88 5.99 15.83
C ARG A 267 -5.52 5.67 16.47
N TRP A 268 -4.69 6.71 16.64
CA TRP A 268 -3.33 6.71 17.15
C TRP A 268 -2.31 6.01 16.24
N MET A 269 -1.03 6.31 16.45
CA MET A 269 0.06 5.79 15.61
C MET A 269 0.23 4.29 15.85
N PRO A 270 0.21 3.44 14.82
CA PRO A 270 0.47 2.02 15.00
C PRO A 270 1.99 1.75 15.12
N ALA A 271 2.34 0.78 15.94
CA ALA A 271 3.71 0.37 16.19
C ALA A 271 3.78 -1.12 16.56
N ARG A 272 4.95 -1.73 16.39
CA ARG A 272 5.26 -3.06 16.93
C ARG A 272 6.15 -2.91 18.16
N VAL A 273 5.86 -3.67 19.20
CA VAL A 273 6.77 -3.79 20.34
C VAL A 273 7.95 -4.67 19.97
N ASP A 274 9.16 -4.14 20.11
CA ASP A 274 10.40 -4.87 19.83
C ASP A 274 10.90 -5.58 21.08
N THR A 275 11.02 -4.86 22.20
CA THR A 275 11.52 -5.39 23.48
C THR A 275 10.88 -4.69 24.68
N ILE A 276 11.00 -5.32 25.86
CA ILE A 276 10.55 -4.75 27.13
C ILE A 276 11.68 -4.86 28.15
N GLN A 277 11.92 -3.78 28.88
CA GLN A 277 12.75 -3.76 30.08
C GLN A 277 11.83 -3.62 31.29
N TYR A 278 11.73 -4.66 32.10
CA TYR A 278 10.89 -4.66 33.29
C TYR A 278 11.59 -3.97 34.47
N GLY A 279 10.85 -3.10 35.15
CA GLY A 279 11.22 -2.52 36.43
C GLY A 279 10.52 -3.23 37.60
N GLU A 280 10.42 -2.53 38.73
CA GLU A 280 9.73 -3.06 39.92
C GLU A 280 8.22 -2.80 39.85
N PHE A 281 7.44 -3.69 40.48
CA PHE A 281 5.98 -3.52 40.69
C PHE A 281 5.17 -3.22 39.42
N GLY A 282 5.57 -3.80 38.29
CA GLY A 282 4.84 -3.69 37.01
C GLY A 282 5.28 -2.52 36.13
N GLN A 283 6.20 -1.67 36.59
CA GLN A 283 6.82 -0.65 35.75
C GLN A 283 7.59 -1.30 34.61
N ALA A 284 7.58 -0.67 33.44
CA ALA A 284 8.35 -1.16 32.29
C ALA A 284 8.68 -0.04 31.31
N THR A 285 9.82 -0.19 30.64
CA THR A 285 10.17 0.59 29.45
C THR A 285 10.00 -0.30 28.22
N ILE A 286 9.09 0.12 27.34
CA ILE A 286 8.73 -0.59 26.12
C ILE A 286 9.48 0.06 24.97
N THR A 287 10.24 -0.74 24.23
CA THR A 287 10.85 -0.30 22.97
C THR A 287 9.93 -0.71 21.84
N ALA A 288 9.50 0.25 21.02
CA ALA A 288 8.58 -0.01 19.90
C ALA A 288 8.98 0.73 18.63
N THR A 289 8.91 0.05 17.49
CA THR A 289 9.11 0.62 16.16
C THR A 289 7.78 1.09 15.57
N LEU A 290 7.69 2.36 15.20
CA LEU A 290 6.51 2.92 14.55
C LEU A 290 6.38 2.34 13.13
N PHE A 291 5.15 2.10 12.68
CA PHE A 291 4.91 1.60 11.32
C PHE A 291 5.09 2.69 10.28
N GLY A 292 5.55 2.28 9.11
CA GLY A 292 5.73 3.09 7.91
C GLY A 292 4.41 3.54 7.28
N GLY A 293 4.51 4.27 6.17
CA GLY A 293 3.34 4.70 5.39
C GLY A 293 2.51 5.82 6.03
N MET A 294 3.05 6.54 7.01
CA MET A 294 2.40 7.71 7.63
C MET A 294 3.05 9.01 7.16
N ASP A 295 2.31 10.12 7.28
CA ASP A 295 2.84 11.44 6.97
C ASP A 295 3.95 11.86 7.97
N ASP A 296 5.01 12.48 7.47
CA ASP A 296 6.17 12.90 8.28
C ASP A 296 5.78 13.83 9.45
N SER A 297 4.74 14.64 9.29
CA SER A 297 4.29 15.53 10.37
C SER A 297 3.77 14.75 11.57
N LEU A 298 3.21 13.55 11.38
CA LEU A 298 2.75 12.69 12.47
C LEU A 298 3.91 12.14 13.29
N TYR A 299 5.00 11.70 12.64
CA TYR A 299 6.19 11.24 13.35
C TYR A 299 6.87 12.37 14.12
N ALA A 300 6.92 13.58 13.53
CA ALA A 300 7.54 14.76 14.14
C ALA A 300 6.86 15.22 15.46
N GLU A 301 5.65 14.76 15.74
CA GLU A 301 4.93 15.04 16.99
C GLU A 301 5.33 14.13 18.16
N PHE A 302 6.03 13.01 17.89
CA PHE A 302 6.65 12.20 18.92
C PHE A 302 7.93 12.92 19.37
N LYS A 303 8.02 13.27 20.65
CA LYS A 303 9.20 13.91 21.26
C LYS A 303 9.52 13.29 22.62
N SER A 304 10.82 13.19 22.92
CA SER A 304 11.27 12.81 24.27
C SER A 304 10.69 13.77 25.30
N GLY A 305 10.26 13.22 26.43
CA GLY A 305 9.62 13.94 27.51
C GLY A 305 8.12 14.13 27.34
N ASN A 306 7.53 13.88 26.16
CA ASN A 306 6.08 13.97 25.98
C ASN A 306 5.37 12.85 26.75
N GLY A 307 4.30 13.22 27.44
CA GLY A 307 3.32 12.24 27.93
C GLY A 307 2.53 11.64 26.76
N GLY A 308 1.94 10.48 26.98
CA GLY A 308 1.15 9.79 25.98
C GLY A 308 0.36 8.63 26.57
N LYS A 309 -0.27 7.87 25.69
CA LYS A 309 -0.97 6.63 26.04
C LYS A 309 -0.69 5.58 24.98
N MET A 310 -0.49 4.34 25.42
CA MET A 310 -0.30 3.17 24.56
C MET A 310 -1.46 2.20 24.80
N ALA A 311 -2.05 1.68 23.73
CA ALA A 311 -3.12 0.68 23.78
C ALA A 311 -2.75 -0.54 22.95
N ALA A 312 -3.18 -1.72 23.38
CA ALA A 312 -2.98 -2.94 22.63
C ALA A 312 -3.87 -2.94 21.39
N ALA A 313 -3.33 -3.41 20.26
CA ALA A 313 -4.06 -3.53 19.01
C ALA A 313 -3.90 -4.94 18.43
N GLU A 314 -4.86 -5.33 17.59
CA GLU A 314 -4.81 -6.57 16.82
C GLU A 314 -4.20 -6.36 15.43
N ASN A 315 -4.04 -7.43 14.65
CA ASN A 315 -3.45 -7.37 13.30
C ASN A 315 -4.22 -6.45 12.35
N THR A 316 -5.52 -6.26 12.58
CA THR A 316 -6.39 -5.31 11.86
C THR A 316 -6.19 -3.86 12.31
N LEU A 317 -5.28 -3.61 13.25
CA LEU A 317 -5.00 -2.35 13.92
C LEU A 317 -6.15 -1.77 14.76
N ARG A 318 -7.21 -2.57 14.97
CA ARG A 318 -8.33 -2.25 15.86
C ARG A 318 -7.89 -2.39 17.32
N THR A 319 -8.49 -1.54 18.16
CA THR A 319 -8.32 -1.52 19.62
C THR A 319 -9.68 -1.78 20.28
N TRP A 320 -9.72 -2.15 21.57
CA TRP A 320 -11.00 -2.36 22.26
C TRP A 320 -11.61 -1.04 22.75
N TRP A 321 -10.95 -0.35 23.68
CA TRP A 321 -11.31 1.03 24.03
C TRP A 321 -10.08 1.79 24.55
N PRO A 322 -9.28 2.36 23.64
CA PRO A 322 -7.92 2.81 23.93
C PRO A 322 -7.87 3.88 25.03
N ASP A 323 -8.88 4.74 25.16
CA ASP A 323 -8.97 5.72 26.26
C ASP A 323 -9.07 5.06 27.65
N HIS A 324 -9.73 3.91 27.74
CA HIS A 324 -10.06 3.20 28.98
C HIS A 324 -9.09 2.06 29.30
N ASP A 325 -8.69 1.28 28.30
CA ASP A 325 -7.79 0.12 28.45
C ASP A 325 -6.33 0.44 28.13
N GLY A 326 -6.05 1.61 27.54
CA GLY A 326 -4.71 2.07 27.24
C GLY A 326 -3.99 2.58 28.49
N MET A 327 -2.69 2.31 28.54
CA MET A 327 -1.82 2.68 29.64
C MET A 327 -1.18 4.04 29.38
N ASP A 328 -1.38 4.97 30.32
CA ASP A 328 -0.69 6.26 30.34
C ASP A 328 0.81 6.05 30.59
N GLY A 329 1.62 6.88 29.95
CA GLY A 329 3.06 6.77 30.02
C GLY A 329 3.79 7.96 29.44
N ARG A 330 5.10 7.81 29.26
CA ARG A 330 5.97 8.87 28.78
C ARG A 330 6.93 8.36 27.74
N ILE A 331 7.12 9.14 26.67
CA ILE A 331 8.17 8.88 25.69
C ILE A 331 9.49 9.33 26.31
N ILE A 332 10.40 8.40 26.55
CA ILE A 332 11.71 8.67 27.15
C ILE A 332 12.73 9.02 26.08
N SER A 333 12.71 8.32 24.96
CA SER A 333 13.62 8.55 23.84
C SER A 333 12.97 8.20 22.51
N ILE A 334 13.51 8.78 21.44
CA ILE A 334 13.12 8.55 20.06
C ILE A 334 14.38 8.52 19.24
N GLU A 335 14.51 7.50 18.41
CA GLU A 335 15.69 7.27 17.59
C GLU A 335 15.24 6.92 16.18
N LYS A 336 15.87 7.56 15.18
CA LYS A 336 15.78 7.10 13.80
C LYS A 336 16.89 6.06 13.60
N THR A 337 16.52 4.79 13.59
CA THR A 337 17.47 3.66 13.53
C THR A 337 17.90 3.33 12.11
N GLU A 338 17.08 3.69 11.12
CA GLU A 338 17.32 3.41 9.71
C GLU A 338 16.95 4.62 8.84
N ASP A 339 17.85 5.02 7.94
CA ASP A 339 17.57 6.12 7.01
C ASP A 339 16.64 5.75 5.87
N LYS A 340 16.73 4.48 5.43
CA LYS A 340 15.91 3.88 4.38
C LYS A 340 15.33 2.58 4.92
N PRO A 341 14.29 2.66 5.77
CA PRO A 341 13.69 1.47 6.35
C PRO A 341 13.05 0.59 5.29
N GLN A 342 12.90 -0.69 5.61
CA GLN A 342 12.08 -1.61 4.81
C GLN A 342 10.63 -1.16 4.81
N LEU A 343 9.90 -1.52 3.76
CA LEU A 343 8.48 -1.20 3.61
C LEU A 343 7.68 -1.70 4.84
N GLY A 344 6.83 -0.83 5.38
CA GLY A 344 6.06 -1.07 6.60
C GLY A 344 6.75 -0.66 7.91
N SER A 345 8.06 -0.38 7.89
CA SER A 345 8.77 0.25 9.01
C SER A 345 8.97 1.73 8.75
N SER A 346 8.80 2.58 9.77
CA SER A 346 9.18 3.99 9.65
C SER A 346 10.68 4.21 9.89
N GLY A 347 11.41 3.20 10.36
CA GLY A 347 12.78 3.35 10.85
C GLY A 347 12.89 4.21 12.11
N ILE A 348 11.76 4.48 12.79
CA ILE A 348 11.71 5.28 14.02
C ILE A 348 11.31 4.38 15.16
N GLN A 349 12.18 4.30 16.16
CA GLN A 349 11.94 3.58 17.40
C GLN A 349 11.70 4.57 18.54
N ILE A 350 10.78 4.22 19.43
CA ILE A 350 10.53 4.97 20.66
C ILE A 350 10.77 4.08 21.88
N GLN A 351 11.17 4.69 22.98
CA GLN A 351 11.09 4.08 24.31
C GLN A 351 9.96 4.74 25.08
N PHE A 352 8.98 3.93 25.50
CA PHE A 352 7.78 4.37 26.19
C PHE A 352 7.73 3.75 27.59
N GLU A 353 7.82 4.58 28.62
CA GLU A 353 7.76 4.16 30.01
C GLU A 353 6.31 4.12 30.49
N VAL A 354 5.92 3.01 31.14
CA VAL A 354 4.62 2.81 31.76
C VAL A 354 4.78 2.43 33.22
N SER A 355 3.82 2.85 34.06
CA SER A 355 3.79 2.44 35.47
C SER A 355 3.27 1.02 35.68
N LEU A 356 2.48 0.51 34.73
CA LEU A 356 1.91 -0.84 34.76
C LEU A 356 1.91 -1.43 33.35
N ILE A 357 2.70 -2.47 33.14
CA ILE A 357 2.75 -3.21 31.87
C ILE A 357 1.47 -4.03 31.65
N LEU A 358 0.96 -4.01 30.42
CA LEU A 358 -0.17 -4.83 29.98
C LEU A 358 0.30 -6.03 29.18
N GLU A 359 -0.46 -7.13 29.27
CA GLU A 359 -0.25 -8.36 28.50
C GLU A 359 -0.19 -8.11 26.98
N GLY A 360 -0.96 -7.13 26.49
CA GLY A 360 -0.99 -6.76 25.08
C GLY A 360 0.27 -6.07 24.56
N PHE A 361 1.24 -5.74 25.43
CA PHE A 361 2.48 -5.05 25.07
C PHE A 361 3.67 -6.00 24.90
N ARG A 362 3.48 -7.32 24.88
CA ARG A 362 4.57 -8.30 24.69
C ARG A 362 5.36 -8.05 23.38
N PRO A 363 6.66 -8.40 23.33
CA PRO A 363 7.43 -8.36 22.09
C PRO A 363 6.72 -9.05 20.92
N GLY A 364 6.75 -8.42 19.75
CA GLY A 364 6.05 -8.83 18.54
C GLY A 364 4.58 -8.39 18.46
N ARG A 365 3.96 -7.96 19.57
CA ARG A 365 2.58 -7.44 19.56
C ARG A 365 2.51 -6.05 18.95
N ILE A 366 1.32 -5.73 18.45
CA ILE A 366 1.00 -4.43 17.86
C ILE A 366 0.34 -3.56 18.90
N VAL A 367 0.70 -2.29 18.90
CA VAL A 367 0.15 -1.27 19.77
C VAL A 367 -0.23 -0.04 18.97
N ARG A 368 -1.08 0.79 19.57
CA ARG A 368 -1.48 2.11 19.10
C ARG A 368 -1.03 3.14 20.13
N ILE A 369 -0.33 4.19 19.70
CA ILE A 369 0.33 5.15 20.58
C ILE A 369 -0.08 6.58 20.22
N ARG A 370 -0.53 7.34 21.22
CA ARG A 370 -0.77 8.78 21.12
C ARG A 370 0.25 9.57 21.93
N THR A 371 0.63 10.74 21.43
CA THR A 371 1.19 11.81 22.25
C THR A 371 0.06 12.60 22.92
N GLN A 372 0.35 13.27 24.04
CA GLN A 372 -0.65 13.97 24.85
C GLN A 372 -1.48 14.99 24.04
N GLY A 373 -0.89 15.62 23.02
CA GLY A 373 -1.54 16.62 22.16
C GLY A 373 -2.59 16.06 21.18
N TRP A 374 -2.64 14.75 20.96
CA TRP A 374 -3.60 14.16 20.04
C TRP A 374 -5.00 14.10 20.65
N PRO A 375 -6.06 13.85 19.87
CA PRO A 375 -7.35 13.48 20.41
C PRO A 375 -7.29 12.18 21.23
N ASN A 376 -7.98 12.16 22.36
CA ASN A 376 -8.24 10.96 23.16
C ASN A 376 -9.72 10.63 22.97
N VAL A 377 -10.03 9.93 21.87
CA VAL A 377 -11.40 9.70 21.43
C VAL A 377 -11.64 8.21 21.24
N LYS A 378 -12.81 7.77 21.72
CA LYS A 378 -13.30 6.42 21.49
C LYS A 378 -13.56 6.20 20.00
N PRO A 379 -12.98 5.15 19.37
CA PRO A 379 -13.30 4.81 17.99
C PRO A 379 -14.79 4.45 17.83
N PRO A 380 -15.35 4.57 16.60
CA PRO A 380 -16.69 4.08 16.27
C PRO A 380 -16.89 2.64 16.73
N VAL A 381 -18.13 2.27 17.05
CA VAL A 381 -18.42 0.96 17.64
C VAL A 381 -18.05 -0.21 16.73
N GLU A 382 -18.16 -0.02 15.42
CA GLU A 382 -17.82 -0.96 14.36
C GLU A 382 -16.31 -1.20 14.27
N GLU A 383 -15.50 -0.18 14.58
CA GLU A 383 -14.04 -0.25 14.50
C GLU A 383 -13.38 -0.82 15.76
N ARG A 384 -14.14 -1.04 16.84
CA ARG A 384 -13.60 -1.55 18.11
C ARG A 384 -13.64 -3.06 18.17
N VAL A 385 -12.58 -3.69 18.66
CA VAL A 385 -12.63 -5.11 19.05
C VAL A 385 -13.63 -5.25 20.19
N ARG A 386 -14.67 -6.06 20.07
CA ARG A 386 -15.72 -6.20 21.11
C ARG A 386 -15.92 -7.63 21.59
N SER A 387 -15.48 -8.62 20.82
CA SER A 387 -15.51 -10.02 21.18
C SER A 387 -14.20 -10.72 20.83
N PHE A 388 -14.10 -12.01 21.15
CA PHE A 388 -12.94 -12.81 20.78
C PHE A 388 -12.83 -12.97 19.25
N GLU A 389 -13.97 -13.11 18.58
CA GLU A 389 -14.07 -13.27 17.13
C GLU A 389 -13.60 -12.02 16.39
N ASP A 390 -13.80 -10.82 16.95
CA ASP A 390 -13.27 -9.57 16.38
C ASP A 390 -11.74 -9.54 16.30
N ARG A 391 -11.05 -10.33 17.12
CA ARG A 391 -9.58 -10.43 17.11
C ARG A 391 -9.07 -11.25 15.93
N TRP A 392 -9.90 -12.16 15.44
CA TRP A 392 -9.60 -13.13 14.38
C TRP A 392 -10.77 -13.19 13.40
N PRO A 393 -10.93 -12.16 12.55
CA PRO A 393 -12.08 -12.06 11.66
C PRO A 393 -12.12 -13.25 10.69
N SER A 394 -13.21 -14.02 10.73
CA SER A 394 -13.39 -15.22 9.89
C SER A 394 -13.37 -14.87 8.39
N PRO A 395 -12.78 -15.73 7.53
CA PRO A 395 -12.85 -15.59 6.08
C PRO A 395 -14.25 -15.86 5.49
N ASP A 396 -15.24 -16.26 6.29
CA ASP A 396 -16.57 -16.65 5.79
C ASP A 396 -17.32 -15.57 5.00
N ILE A 397 -16.97 -14.29 5.17
CA ILE A 397 -17.58 -13.19 4.39
C ILE A 397 -17.26 -13.28 2.87
N PHE A 398 -16.26 -14.07 2.49
CA PHE A 398 -15.83 -14.25 1.10
C PHE A 398 -16.42 -15.50 0.43
N ASN A 399 -17.19 -16.31 1.17
CA ASN A 399 -17.78 -17.57 0.70
C ASN A 399 -19.19 -17.41 0.14
#